data_AF-A0A7C2RYN9-F1
#
_entry.id   AF-A0A7C2RYN9-F1
#
_cell.length_a   1.000
_cell.length_b   1.000
_cell.length_c   1.000
_cell.angle_alpha   90.00
_cell.angle_beta   90.00
_cell.angle_gamma   90.00
#
_symmetry.space_group_name_H-M   'P 1'
#
loop_
_entity.id
_entity.type
_entity.pdbx_description
1 polymer ?
#
loop_
_entity_poly.entity_id
_entity_poly.type
_entity_poly.pdbx_seq_one_letter_code
_entity_poly.pdbx_strand_id
1 'polypeptide(L)'
;MSASKKKSKRRSDSSYIEKQPEKLTFFLDRALGKRFIVQGLSQHNPEIAVEVLDDHFEPNASDEEWLRFIGQKGWIAITKDKRIRYRTPALEVIREEKVKLFMYNKGNLTGQQMVEILVKAIPRIKTFIAKHEPPFIVTMTKSGKLLKVK
;
A
#
# COMPACT_ATOMS: atom_id res chain seq x y z
N MET A 1 47.89 29.62 -29.50
CA MET A 1 47.50 28.56 -28.55
C MET A 1 47.12 29.19 -27.22
N SER A 2 45.87 29.65 -27.06
CA SER A 2 45.36 30.02 -25.73
C SER A 2 43.84 30.12 -25.78
N ALA A 3 43.19 29.29 -24.96
CA ALA A 3 41.79 28.93 -25.04
C ALA A 3 40.83 29.99 -24.44
N SER A 4 39.68 30.13 -25.09
CA SER A 4 38.56 30.97 -24.65
C SER A 4 37.87 30.38 -23.41
N LYS A 5 37.88 31.11 -22.29
CA LYS A 5 37.11 30.75 -21.08
C LYS A 5 35.61 31.05 -21.31
N LYS A 6 34.86 30.04 -21.75
CA LYS A 6 33.38 30.07 -21.68
C LYS A 6 32.93 29.85 -20.23
N LYS A 7 32.37 30.91 -19.64
CA LYS A 7 31.67 30.90 -18.35
C LYS A 7 30.43 29.99 -18.49
N SER A 8 30.47 28.81 -17.89
CA SER A 8 29.35 27.86 -17.86
C SER A 8 28.19 28.46 -17.05
N LYS A 9 27.14 28.91 -17.75
CA LYS A 9 25.81 29.11 -17.16
C LYS A 9 25.27 27.72 -16.85
N ARG A 10 25.48 27.24 -15.62
CA ARG A 10 24.64 26.19 -15.03
C ARG A 10 23.21 26.74 -14.96
N ARG A 11 22.41 26.47 -15.98
CA ARG A 11 20.96 26.39 -15.80
C ARG A 11 20.76 25.12 -14.99
N SER A 12 20.36 25.30 -13.73
CA SER A 12 19.82 24.23 -12.91
C SER A 12 18.72 23.56 -13.71
N ASP A 13 19.06 22.40 -14.26
CA ASP A 13 18.14 21.48 -14.89
C ASP A 13 17.26 20.96 -13.76
N SER A 14 16.18 21.69 -13.49
CA SER A 14 15.05 21.17 -12.75
C SER A 14 14.50 20.08 -13.66
N SER A 15 15.00 18.86 -13.48
CA SER A 15 14.31 17.67 -13.92
C SER A 15 12.98 17.67 -13.18
N TYR A 16 12.01 18.39 -13.74
CA TYR A 16 10.60 18.09 -13.61
C TYR A 16 10.49 16.66 -14.13
N ILE A 17 10.78 15.70 -13.26
CA ILE A 17 10.28 14.36 -13.40
C ILE A 17 8.78 14.59 -13.46
N GLU A 18 8.22 14.48 -14.65
CA GLU A 18 6.80 14.27 -14.85
C GLU A 18 6.49 12.97 -14.10
N LYS A 19 6.28 13.10 -12.78
CA LYS A 19 5.75 12.04 -11.95
C LYS A 19 4.34 11.85 -12.49
N GLN A 20 4.22 10.94 -13.46
CA GLN A 20 3.01 10.16 -13.64
C GLN A 20 2.53 9.85 -12.22
N PRO A 21 1.29 10.21 -11.84
CA PRO A 21 0.83 9.99 -10.48
C PRO A 21 1.06 8.52 -10.19
N GLU A 22 1.95 8.21 -9.24
CA GLU A 22 2.34 6.84 -8.96
C GLU A 22 1.06 6.03 -8.74
N LYS A 23 0.81 5.08 -9.63
CA LYS A 23 -0.44 4.33 -9.63
C LYS A 23 -0.53 3.59 -8.31
N LEU A 24 -1.53 3.98 -7.50
CA LEU A 24 -1.76 3.36 -6.20
C LEU A 24 -1.97 1.86 -6.41
N THR A 25 -1.15 1.05 -5.74
CA THR A 25 -1.25 -0.41 -5.83
C THR A 25 -1.60 -0.99 -4.47
N PHE A 26 -2.70 -1.73 -4.42
CA PHE A 26 -3.14 -2.49 -3.27
C PHE A 26 -2.69 -3.94 -3.39
N PHE A 27 -2.07 -4.45 -2.34
CA PHE A 27 -1.67 -5.84 -2.24
C PHE A 27 -2.57 -6.56 -1.24
N LEU A 28 -3.23 -7.63 -1.68
CA LEU A 28 -4.18 -8.40 -0.88
C LEU A 28 -3.52 -9.67 -0.34
N ASP A 29 -3.60 -9.86 0.98
CA ASP A 29 -3.19 -11.11 1.61
C ASP A 29 -4.09 -12.30 1.19
N ARG A 30 -3.69 -13.52 1.56
CA ARG A 30 -4.47 -14.76 1.28
C ARG A 30 -5.82 -14.79 1.97
N ALA A 31 -5.93 -14.15 3.12
CA ALA A 31 -7.11 -14.21 3.95
C ALA A 31 -8.26 -13.39 3.33
N LEU A 32 -7.96 -12.42 2.48
CA LEU A 32 -8.94 -11.65 1.74
C LEU A 32 -9.56 -12.46 0.60
N GLY A 33 -10.89 -12.40 0.47
CA GLY A 33 -11.62 -13.02 -0.63
C GLY A 33 -11.30 -12.35 -1.97
N LYS A 34 -10.17 -12.73 -2.57
CA LYS A 34 -9.48 -12.07 -3.69
C LYS A 34 -10.40 -11.67 -4.83
N ARG A 35 -11.23 -12.61 -5.30
CA ARG A 35 -12.16 -12.38 -6.42
C ARG A 35 -13.09 -11.19 -6.21
N PHE A 36 -13.69 -11.08 -5.02
CA PHE A 36 -14.62 -9.98 -4.73
C PHE A 36 -13.92 -8.63 -4.68
N ILE A 37 -12.75 -8.56 -4.05
CA ILE A 37 -12.03 -7.30 -3.89
C ILE A 37 -11.45 -6.82 -5.23
N VAL A 38 -10.81 -7.72 -5.99
CA VAL A 38 -10.30 -7.40 -7.33
C VAL A 38 -11.44 -6.90 -8.22
N GLN A 39 -12.53 -7.67 -8.33
CA GLN A 39 -13.68 -7.28 -9.16
C GLN A 39 -14.32 -5.96 -8.72
N GLY A 40 -14.58 -5.81 -7.41
CA GLY A 40 -15.21 -4.62 -6.85
C GLY A 40 -14.35 -3.36 -7.01
N LEU A 41 -13.03 -3.47 -6.83
CA LEU A 41 -12.12 -2.35 -7.06
C LEU A 41 -12.00 -2.01 -8.54
N SER A 42 -11.92 -3.00 -9.44
CA SER A 42 -11.92 -2.72 -10.89
C SER A 42 -13.19 -1.98 -11.34
N GLN A 43 -14.34 -2.22 -10.70
CA GLN A 43 -15.60 -1.54 -11.01
C GLN A 43 -15.68 -0.11 -10.43
N HIS A 44 -15.25 0.09 -9.19
CA HIS A 44 -15.44 1.37 -8.48
C HIS A 44 -14.22 2.30 -8.52
N ASN A 45 -13.03 1.75 -8.71
CA ASN A 45 -11.74 2.44 -8.66
C ASN A 45 -10.75 1.85 -9.68
N PRO A 46 -11.05 1.91 -11.00
CA PRO A 46 -10.24 1.30 -12.06
C PRO A 46 -8.82 1.86 -12.14
N GLU A 47 -8.56 3.03 -11.53
CA GLU A 47 -7.24 3.63 -11.46
C GLU A 47 -6.30 2.94 -10.46
N ILE A 48 -6.84 2.15 -9.52
CA ILE A 48 -6.07 1.44 -8.49
C ILE A 48 -5.68 0.06 -9.02
N ALA A 49 -4.37 -0.22 -9.03
CA ALA A 49 -3.88 -1.57 -9.31
C ALA A 49 -4.10 -2.48 -8.10
N VAL A 50 -4.40 -3.75 -8.34
CA VAL A 50 -4.62 -4.74 -7.30
C VAL A 50 -3.76 -5.95 -7.60
N GLU A 51 -2.91 -6.29 -6.65
CA GLU A 51 -2.01 -7.44 -6.68
C GLU A 51 -2.42 -8.39 -5.55
N VAL A 52 -2.28 -9.69 -5.76
CA VAL A 52 -2.66 -10.68 -4.75
C VAL A 52 -1.50 -11.60 -4.43
N LEU A 53 -1.38 -11.97 -3.15
CA LEU A 53 -0.22 -12.72 -2.65
C LEU A 53 0.06 -14.03 -3.42
N ASP A 54 -0.99 -14.74 -3.86
CA ASP A 54 -0.81 -16.03 -4.55
C ASP A 54 -0.22 -15.89 -5.96
N ASP A 55 -0.26 -14.69 -6.55
CA ASP A 55 0.32 -14.45 -7.88
C ASP A 55 1.84 -14.21 -7.80
N HIS A 56 2.36 -13.94 -6.59
CA HIS A 56 3.78 -13.59 -6.36
C HIS A 56 4.51 -14.62 -5.48
N PHE A 57 3.78 -15.46 -4.73
CA PHE A 57 4.36 -16.32 -3.71
C PHE A 57 3.68 -17.69 -3.59
N GLU A 58 4.51 -18.70 -3.34
CA GLU A 58 4.09 -20.07 -3.00
C GLU A 58 3.27 -20.13 -1.70
N PRO A 59 2.32 -21.09 -1.55
CA PRO A 59 1.40 -21.21 -0.41
C PRO A 59 2.00 -21.21 1.00
N ASN A 60 3.30 -21.41 1.13
CA ASN A 60 4.04 -21.45 2.40
C ASN A 60 4.86 -20.18 2.69
N ALA A 61 4.80 -19.16 1.82
CA ALA A 61 5.51 -17.89 2.07
C ALA A 61 5.13 -17.27 3.42
N SER A 62 6.16 -16.84 4.14
CA SER A 62 6.08 -16.22 5.46
C SER A 62 5.56 -14.78 5.40
N ASP A 63 5.17 -14.22 6.55
CA ASP A 63 4.71 -12.83 6.59
C ASP A 63 5.82 -11.85 6.21
N GLU A 64 7.02 -12.14 6.67
CA GLU A 64 8.24 -11.38 6.45
C GLU A 64 8.59 -11.26 4.96
N GLU A 65 8.44 -12.35 4.20
CA GLU A 65 8.75 -12.38 2.77
C GLU A 65 7.84 -11.44 1.96
N TRP A 66 6.52 -11.57 2.11
CA TRP A 66 5.61 -10.73 1.33
C TRP A 66 5.58 -9.29 1.83
N LEU A 67 5.73 -9.05 3.14
CA LEU A 67 5.84 -7.69 3.71
C LEU A 67 7.07 -6.95 3.16
N ARG A 68 8.21 -7.64 3.06
CA ARG A 68 9.44 -7.08 2.49
C ARG A 68 9.25 -6.69 1.04
N PHE A 69 8.68 -7.60 0.25
CA PHE A 69 8.40 -7.35 -1.16
C PHE A 69 7.51 -6.12 -1.39
N ILE A 70 6.40 -5.98 -0.65
CA ILE A 70 5.51 -4.83 -0.85
C ILE A 70 6.11 -3.51 -0.36
N GLY A 71 6.96 -3.56 0.68
CA GLY A 71 7.63 -2.38 1.22
C GLY A 71 8.62 -1.81 0.22
N GLN A 72 9.44 -2.68 -0.39
CA GLN A 72 10.36 -2.33 -1.47
C GLN A 72 9.66 -1.76 -2.71
N LYS A 73 8.44 -2.24 -3.00
CA LYS A 73 7.60 -1.73 -4.08
C LYS A 73 6.82 -0.45 -3.73
N GLY A 74 6.80 -0.06 -2.44
CA GLY A 74 6.02 1.07 -1.94
C GLY A 74 4.49 0.87 -1.98
N TRP A 75 4.05 -0.38 -2.15
CA TRP A 75 2.64 -0.77 -2.25
C TRP A 75 1.93 -0.70 -0.89
N ILE A 76 0.60 -0.81 -0.93
CA ILE A 76 -0.25 -0.73 0.27
C ILE A 76 -0.83 -2.10 0.56
N ALA A 77 -0.51 -2.66 1.72
CA ALA A 77 -1.12 -3.89 2.17
C ALA A 77 -2.54 -3.67 2.67
N ILE A 78 -3.46 -4.48 2.17
CA ILE A 78 -4.79 -4.65 2.75
C ILE A 78 -4.84 -6.07 3.34
N THR A 79 -5.28 -6.19 4.58
CA THR A 79 -5.39 -7.50 5.26
C THR A 79 -6.62 -7.56 6.17
N LYS A 80 -7.13 -8.77 6.44
CA LYS A 80 -8.08 -9.00 7.53
C LYS A 80 -7.45 -9.69 8.75
N ASP A 81 -6.18 -10.13 8.63
CA ASP A 81 -5.47 -10.76 9.72
C ASP A 81 -4.89 -9.70 10.67
N LYS A 82 -5.55 -9.54 11.83
CA LYS A 82 -5.08 -8.62 12.87
C LYS A 82 -3.90 -9.18 13.67
N ARG A 83 -3.63 -10.49 13.57
CA ARG A 83 -2.57 -11.16 14.36
C ARG A 83 -1.19 -10.70 13.92
N ILE A 84 -1.04 -10.23 12.68
CA ILE A 84 0.20 -9.66 12.15
C ILE A 84 0.79 -8.56 13.04
N ARG A 85 -0.07 -7.82 13.77
CA ARG A 85 0.35 -6.74 14.69
C ARG A 85 1.03 -7.21 15.97
N TYR A 86 0.96 -8.50 16.28
CA TYR A 86 1.53 -9.08 17.49
C TYR A 86 2.72 -10.01 17.17
N ARG A 87 3.06 -10.16 15.89
CA ARG A 87 4.18 -10.98 15.43
C ARG A 87 5.43 -10.10 15.34
N THR A 88 6.36 -10.27 16.27
CA THR A 88 7.59 -9.46 16.34
C THR A 88 8.36 -9.42 15.02
N PRO A 89 8.61 -10.55 14.32
CA PRO A 89 9.32 -10.51 13.04
C PRO A 89 8.61 -9.69 11.96
N ALA A 90 7.28 -9.81 11.86
CA ALA A 90 6.48 -9.02 10.93
C ALA A 90 6.53 -7.52 11.26
N LEU A 91 6.50 -7.16 12.54
CA LEU A 91 6.62 -5.77 12.98
C LEU A 91 7.98 -5.16 12.65
N GLU A 92 9.05 -5.94 12.73
CA GLU A 92 10.40 -5.51 12.34
C GLU A 92 10.45 -5.22 10.84
N VAL A 93 9.97 -6.14 10.00
CA VAL A 93 9.90 -5.93 8.55
C VAL A 93 9.03 -4.74 8.18
N ILE A 94 7.87 -4.57 8.83
CA ILE A 94 7.00 -3.40 8.61
C ILE A 94 7.77 -2.10 8.84
N ARG A 95 8.61 -2.05 9.88
CA ARG A 95 9.40 -0.86 10.22
C ARG A 95 10.54 -0.63 9.24
N GLU A 96 11.33 -1.65 8.97
CA GLU A 96 12.51 -1.59 8.10
C GLU A 96 12.13 -1.22 6.66
N GLU A 97 11.08 -1.86 6.14
CA GLU A 97 10.66 -1.74 4.74
C GLU A 97 9.58 -0.65 4.55
N LYS A 98 9.33 0.16 5.59
CA LYS A 98 8.37 1.28 5.57
C LYS A 98 7.01 0.84 5.01
N VAL A 99 6.47 -0.26 5.52
CA VAL A 99 5.23 -0.82 5.02
C VAL A 99 4.03 0.05 5.40
N LYS A 100 3.12 0.23 4.44
CA LYS A 100 1.82 0.89 4.58
C LYS A 100 0.74 -0.18 4.78
N LEU A 101 0.37 -0.48 6.02
CA LEU A 101 -0.55 -1.57 6.33
C LEU A 101 -1.93 -1.06 6.77
N PHE A 102 -2.98 -1.43 6.02
CA PHE A 102 -4.37 -1.21 6.40
C PHE A 102 -5.08 -2.54 6.69
N MET A 103 -5.76 -2.63 7.83
CA MET A 103 -6.48 -3.84 8.22
C MET A 103 -7.96 -3.59 8.47
N TYR A 104 -8.81 -4.57 8.17
CA TYR A 104 -10.23 -4.51 8.55
C TYR A 104 -10.42 -4.62 10.07
N ASN A 105 -11.35 -3.83 10.63
CA ASN A 105 -11.64 -3.88 12.06
C ASN A 105 -12.46 -5.11 12.52
N LYS A 106 -13.02 -5.94 11.64
CA LYS A 106 -13.75 -7.16 12.05
C LYS A 106 -13.35 -8.34 11.17
N GLY A 107 -13.30 -9.54 11.76
CA GLY A 107 -12.93 -10.78 11.05
C GLY A 107 -14.07 -11.43 10.26
N ASN A 108 -15.32 -11.31 10.74
CA ASN A 108 -16.50 -11.88 10.07
C ASN A 108 -17.10 -10.86 9.08
N LEU A 109 -16.39 -10.57 8.00
CA LEU A 109 -16.88 -9.77 6.88
C LEU A 109 -17.07 -10.65 5.65
N THR A 110 -18.18 -10.45 4.93
CA THR A 110 -18.37 -11.07 3.61
C THR A 110 -17.49 -10.37 2.56
N GLY A 111 -17.27 -11.02 1.42
CA GLY A 111 -16.56 -10.42 0.27
C GLY A 111 -17.13 -9.06 -0.12
N GLN A 112 -18.45 -8.98 -0.27
CA GLN A 112 -19.16 -7.73 -0.58
C GLN A 112 -18.95 -6.65 0.49
N GLN A 113 -19.06 -7.00 1.77
CA GLN A 113 -18.82 -6.03 2.85
C GLN A 113 -17.38 -5.50 2.84
N MET A 114 -16.40 -6.35 2.51
CA MET A 114 -15.00 -5.94 2.38
C MET A 114 -14.81 -4.92 1.25
N VAL A 115 -15.46 -5.14 0.10
CA VAL A 115 -15.47 -4.20 -1.03
C VAL A 115 -16.09 -2.87 -0.61
N GLU A 116 -17.31 -2.89 -0.07
CA GLU A 116 -18.02 -1.68 0.33
C GLU A 116 -17.23 -0.84 1.33
N ILE A 117 -16.60 -1.49 2.31
CA ILE A 117 -15.77 -0.82 3.31
C ILE A 117 -14.53 -0.21 2.66
N LEU A 118 -13.84 -0.95 1.79
CA LEU A 118 -12.61 -0.49 1.16
C LEU A 118 -12.88 0.66 0.20
N VAL A 119 -13.90 0.57 -0.65
CA VAL A 119 -14.34 1.66 -1.54
C VAL A 119 -14.66 2.93 -0.74
N LYS A 120 -15.40 2.80 0.37
CA LYS A 120 -15.66 3.93 1.29
C LYS A 120 -14.40 4.47 1.97
N ALA A 121 -13.37 3.65 2.16
CA ALA A 121 -12.13 4.03 2.83
C ALA A 121 -11.10 4.66 1.87
N ILE A 122 -11.11 4.34 0.58
CA ILE A 122 -10.10 4.77 -0.40
C ILE A 122 -9.82 6.28 -0.39
N PRO A 123 -10.82 7.20 -0.40
CA PRO A 123 -10.53 8.63 -0.35
C PRO A 123 -9.77 9.04 0.92
N ARG A 124 -10.07 8.38 2.05
CA ARG A 124 -9.39 8.60 3.32
C ARG A 124 -8.01 7.97 3.34
N ILE A 125 -7.83 6.81 2.71
CA ILE A 125 -6.51 6.19 2.53
C ILE A 125 -5.61 7.13 1.72
N LYS A 126 -6.06 7.61 0.55
CA LYS A 126 -5.32 8.57 -0.29
C LYS A 126 -4.92 9.83 0.50
N THR A 127 -5.85 10.39 1.28
CA THR A 127 -5.58 11.55 2.13
C THR A 127 -4.59 11.22 3.26
N PHE A 128 -4.71 10.05 3.88
CA PHE A 128 -3.87 9.63 5.00
C PHE A 128 -2.42 9.41 4.56
N ILE A 129 -2.19 8.69 3.47
CA ILE A 129 -0.84 8.41 2.96
C ILE A 129 -0.13 9.67 2.45
N ALA A 130 -0.87 10.70 2.04
CA ALA A 130 -0.30 11.99 1.67
C ALA A 130 0.13 12.82 2.89
N LYS A 131 -0.42 12.54 4.08
CA LYS A 131 -0.17 13.29 5.32
C LYS A 131 0.76 12.58 6.31
N HIS A 132 1.00 11.29 6.11
CA HIS A 132 1.75 10.46 7.04
C HIS A 132 2.80 9.65 6.30
N GLU A 133 4.05 9.78 6.73
CA GLU A 133 5.13 8.95 6.24
C GLU A 133 5.01 7.52 6.80
N PRO A 134 5.30 6.50 5.99
CA PRO A 134 5.42 5.13 6.48
C PRO A 134 6.66 4.94 7.38
N PRO A 135 6.67 3.94 8.26
CA PRO A 135 5.68 2.86 8.40
C PRO A 135 4.43 3.27 9.19
N PHE A 136 3.30 2.64 8.88
CA PHE A 136 2.11 2.74 9.73
C PHE A 136 1.23 1.50 9.63
N ILE A 137 0.51 1.26 10.72
CA ILE A 137 -0.53 0.24 10.80
C ILE A 137 -1.85 0.94 11.14
N VAL A 138 -2.83 0.81 10.26
CA VAL A 138 -4.11 1.52 10.35
C VAL A 138 -5.27 0.54 10.26
N THR A 139 -6.26 0.72 11.11
CA THR A 139 -7.48 -0.08 11.09
C THR A 139 -8.60 0.67 10.36
N MET A 140 -9.27 0.00 9.41
CA MET A 140 -10.46 0.48 8.71
C MET A 140 -11.73 -0.01 9.43
N THR A 141 -12.60 0.92 9.83
CA THR A 141 -13.90 0.59 10.42
C THR A 141 -14.95 0.23 9.36
N LYS A 142 -16.11 -0.30 9.77
CA LYS A 142 -17.24 -0.56 8.86
C LYS A 142 -17.76 0.68 8.13
N SER A 143 -17.58 1.87 8.70
CA SER A 143 -17.94 3.14 8.05
C SER A 143 -16.83 3.71 7.15
N GLY A 144 -15.76 2.95 6.94
CA GLY A 144 -14.58 3.36 6.20
C GLY A 144 -13.74 4.40 6.92
N LYS A 145 -13.92 4.60 8.24
CA LYS A 145 -13.04 5.49 9.03
C LYS A 145 -11.71 4.81 9.28
N LEU A 146 -10.65 5.61 9.39
CA LEU A 146 -9.30 5.14 9.68
C LEU A 146 -8.97 5.39 11.15
N LEU A 147 -8.49 4.35 11.83
CA LEU A 147 -8.02 4.40 13.22
C LEU A 147 -6.54 3.99 13.22
N LYS A 148 -5.64 4.93 13.52
CA LYS A 148 -4.21 4.61 13.67
C LYS A 148 -4.05 3.68 14.87
N VAL A 149 -3.36 2.55 14.67
CA VAL A 149 -2.97 1.70 15.80
C VAL A 149 -1.78 2.39 16.47
N LYS A 150 -1.88 2.63 17.79
CA LYS A 150 -0.78 3.19 18.59
C LYS A 150 0.40 2.24 18.60
#